data_AF-A0A670K368-F1
#
_entry.id   AF-A0A670K368-F1
#
_cell.length_a   1.000
_cell.length_b   1.000
_cell.length_c   1.000
_cell.angle_alpha   90.00
_cell.angle_beta   90.00
_cell.angle_gamma   90.00
#
_symmetry.space_group_name_H-M   'P 1'
#
loop_
_entity.id
_entity.type
_entity.pdbx_description
1 polymer ?
#
loop_
_entity_poly.entity_id
_entity_poly.type
_entity_poly.pdbx_seq_one_letter_code
_entity_poly.pdbx_strand_id
1 'polypeptide(L)'
;MTCACGMLFFSFDLSYHVYPSTRNTSGILGFSVTVTTQATKYNTEFVDKKIEEFFVHFEEKLRKLTEDEFSAQVSALIKLKQTDDAHLGEEVDRNWNEVLTQQYVFDRLAREIVALKSFRKSHLLDWFLGFRGKNKRVLSTHVVGYGKQEGNTDFSRTYSVQGTFFGKTAELTFLPSSPLLNLPSVMDIRAFTSTLNVLPYHKILK
;
A
#
# COMPACT_ATOMS: atom_id res chain seq x y z
N MET A 1 -7.19 8.04 6.54
CA MET A 1 -6.09 7.23 5.94
C MET A 1 -4.92 8.09 5.45
N THR A 2 -5.13 9.17 4.70
CA THR A 2 -4.03 10.01 4.16
C THR A 2 -3.14 10.63 5.24
N CYS A 3 -3.73 10.99 6.40
CA CYS A 3 -2.99 11.48 7.58
C CYS A 3 -2.02 10.45 8.17
N ALA A 4 -2.36 9.16 8.11
CA ALA A 4 -1.45 8.10 8.55
C ALA A 4 -0.25 7.98 7.59
N CYS A 5 -0.50 8.09 6.28
CA CYS A 5 0.54 8.01 5.24
C CYS A 5 1.59 9.12 5.35
N GLY A 6 1.17 10.36 5.61
CA GLY A 6 2.10 11.49 5.85
C GLY A 6 2.97 11.31 7.10
N MET A 7 2.51 10.49 8.05
CA MET A 7 3.19 10.22 9.33
C MET A 7 4.18 9.05 9.26
N LEU A 8 4.22 8.34 8.13
CA LEU A 8 4.91 7.06 7.95
C LEU A 8 6.27 7.17 7.22
N PHE A 9 6.86 8.37 7.08
CA PHE A 9 8.26 8.48 6.65
C PHE A 9 9.20 7.96 7.74
N PHE A 10 9.47 6.66 7.70
CA PHE A 10 10.49 5.98 8.49
C PHE A 10 11.54 5.41 7.55
N SER A 11 12.74 5.99 7.60
CA SER A 11 13.92 5.43 6.94
C SER A 11 14.43 4.27 7.78
N PHE A 12 14.08 3.05 7.39
CA PHE A 12 14.51 1.83 8.08
C PHE A 12 15.77 1.28 7.38
N ASP A 13 16.93 1.83 7.73
CA ASP A 13 18.28 1.49 7.23
C ASP A 13 18.48 1.55 5.69
N LEU A 14 19.69 1.85 5.24
CA LEU A 14 20.09 2.15 3.85
C LEU A 14 19.96 0.98 2.85
N SER A 15 19.27 -0.09 3.24
CA SER A 15 19.29 -1.39 2.56
C SER A 15 17.97 -1.80 1.91
N TYR A 16 16.90 -1.03 2.11
CA TYR A 16 15.63 -1.22 1.44
C TYR A 16 14.80 0.07 1.41
N HIS A 17 13.93 0.19 0.40
CA HIS A 17 12.99 1.32 0.30
C HIS A 17 11.62 0.87 0.80
N VAL A 18 10.99 1.70 1.63
CA VAL A 18 9.66 1.46 2.19
C VAL A 18 8.70 2.54 1.68
N TYR A 19 7.58 2.11 1.13
CA TYR A 19 6.56 2.98 0.55
C TYR A 19 5.20 2.67 1.21
N PRO A 20 4.80 3.43 2.25
CA PRO A 20 3.42 3.43 2.69
C PRO A 20 2.57 4.14 1.61
N SER A 21 1.40 3.59 1.31
CA SER A 21 0.46 4.25 0.40
C SER A 21 -0.98 3.98 0.81
N THR A 22 -1.82 5.01 0.68
CA THR A 22 -3.27 4.82 0.70
C THR A 22 -3.76 4.38 -0.66
N ARG A 23 -4.66 3.41 -0.70
CA ARG A 23 -5.30 2.91 -1.92
C ARG A 23 -6.77 3.27 -1.89
N ASN A 24 -7.30 3.68 -3.05
CA ASN A 24 -8.73 3.77 -3.29
C ASN A 24 -8.99 3.05 -4.62
N THR A 25 -9.49 1.82 -4.52
CA THR A 25 -9.78 0.98 -5.69
C THR A 25 -11.29 0.81 -5.78
N SER A 26 -11.91 1.43 -6.78
CA SER A 26 -13.37 1.37 -6.99
C SER A 26 -14.20 1.80 -5.77
N GLY A 27 -13.73 2.80 -5.02
CA GLY A 27 -14.38 3.30 -3.80
C GLY A 27 -14.04 2.52 -2.53
N ILE A 28 -13.27 1.43 -2.63
CA ILE A 28 -12.81 0.66 -1.49
C ILE A 28 -11.46 1.24 -1.04
N LEU A 29 -11.44 1.76 0.18
CA LEU A 29 -10.23 2.31 0.77
C LEU A 29 -9.34 1.20 1.35
N GLY A 30 -8.04 1.35 1.15
CA GLY A 30 -7.01 0.44 1.64
C GLY A 30 -5.76 1.18 2.05
N PHE A 31 -4.91 0.46 2.76
CA PHE A 31 -3.58 0.91 3.14
C PHE A 31 -2.60 -0.21 2.82
N SER A 32 -1.51 0.12 2.14
CA SER A 32 -0.48 -0.84 1.76
C SER A 32 0.90 -0.31 2.15
N VAL A 33 1.79 -1.22 2.52
CA VAL A 33 3.22 -0.96 2.67
C VAL A 33 3.93 -1.79 1.62
N THR A 34 4.72 -1.16 0.77
CA THR A 34 5.55 -1.83 -0.22
C THR A 34 7.00 -1.69 0.20
N VAL A 35 7.72 -2.81 0.28
CA VAL A 35 9.16 -2.81 0.57
C VAL A 35 9.90 -3.40 -0.62
N THR A 36 10.91 -2.69 -1.09
CA THR A 36 11.79 -3.16 -2.17
C THR A 36 13.20 -3.38 -1.62
N THR A 37 13.71 -4.59 -1.77
CA THR A 37 15.03 -5.01 -1.30
C THR A 37 15.85 -5.61 -2.43
N GLN A 38 17.16 -5.73 -2.24
CA GLN A 38 18.00 -6.54 -3.12
C GLN A 38 17.81 -8.01 -2.78
N ALA A 39 17.40 -8.83 -3.76
CA ALA A 39 17.17 -10.27 -3.61
C ALA A 39 18.41 -11.06 -3.13
N THR A 40 19.61 -10.50 -3.31
CA THR A 40 20.87 -11.08 -2.82
C THR A 40 21.06 -10.90 -1.31
N LYS A 41 20.33 -9.96 -0.68
CA LYS A 41 20.53 -9.55 0.72
C LYS A 41 19.45 -10.06 1.65
N TYR A 42 18.19 -10.03 1.22
CA TYR A 42 17.06 -10.46 2.02
C TYR A 42 16.06 -11.23 1.17
N ASN A 43 15.47 -12.27 1.74
CA ASN A 43 14.34 -12.95 1.12
C ASN A 43 13.02 -12.24 1.45
N THR A 44 11.98 -12.52 0.67
CA THR A 44 10.68 -11.86 0.84
C THR A 44 10.00 -12.16 2.18
N GLU A 45 10.24 -13.32 2.79
CA GLU A 45 9.69 -13.71 4.10
C GLU A 45 10.26 -12.87 5.25
N PHE A 46 11.57 -12.64 5.22
CA PHE A 46 12.22 -11.75 6.19
C PHE A 46 11.64 -10.34 6.10
N VAL A 47 11.37 -9.86 4.89
CA VAL A 47 10.79 -8.55 4.65
C VAL A 47 9.35 -8.46 5.17
N ASP A 48 8.52 -9.48 4.93
CA ASP A 48 7.15 -9.54 5.46
C ASP A 48 7.14 -9.49 7.00
N LYS A 49 8.05 -10.24 7.65
CA LYS A 49 8.25 -10.16 9.10
C LYS A 49 8.65 -8.75 9.56
N LYS A 50 9.53 -8.06 8.83
CA LYS A 50 9.92 -6.68 9.15
C LYS A 50 8.76 -5.69 9.00
N ILE A 51 7.86 -5.89 8.04
CA ILE A 51 6.64 -5.08 7.91
C ILE A 51 5.73 -5.28 9.13
N GLU A 52 5.58 -6.51 9.62
CA GLU A 52 4.79 -6.78 10.81
C GLU A 52 5.42 -6.19 12.09
N GLU A 53 6.74 -6.29 12.26
CA GLU A 53 7.48 -5.61 13.33
C GLU A 53 7.30 -4.09 13.28
N PHE A 54 7.35 -3.52 12.07
CA PHE A 54 7.08 -2.10 11.85
C PHE A 54 5.67 -1.70 12.30
N PHE A 55 4.65 -2.51 12.01
CA PHE A 55 3.28 -2.21 12.47
C PHE A 55 3.13 -2.21 13.98
N VAL A 56 3.84 -3.10 14.68
CA VAL A 56 3.87 -3.10 16.15
C VAL A 56 4.49 -1.80 16.67
N HIS A 57 5.65 -1.42 16.12
CA HIS A 57 6.31 -0.16 16.50
C HIS A 57 5.46 1.07 16.17
N PHE A 58 4.79 1.07 15.03
CA PHE A 58 3.93 2.16 14.61
C PHE A 58 2.71 2.28 15.52
N GLU A 59 2.14 1.18 15.99
CA GLU A 59 1.09 1.20 17.01
C GLU A 59 1.54 1.93 18.28
N GLU A 60 2.72 1.58 18.80
CA GLU A 60 3.28 2.23 19.99
C GLU A 60 3.49 3.73 19.77
N LYS A 61 3.98 4.10 18.59
CA LYS A 61 4.16 5.51 18.22
C LYS A 61 2.83 6.25 18.16
N LEU A 62 1.78 5.65 17.59
CA LEU A 62 0.43 6.24 17.58
C LEU A 62 -0.14 6.39 18.99
N ARG A 63 0.13 5.44 19.90
CA ARG A 63 -0.30 5.53 21.31
C ARG A 63 0.42 6.63 22.08
N LYS A 64 1.71 6.82 21.80
CA LYS A 64 2.56 7.86 22.42
C LYS A 64 2.41 9.24 21.76
N LEU A 65 1.67 9.33 20.66
CA LEU A 65 1.49 10.56 19.90
C LEU A 65 0.85 11.65 20.76
N THR A 66 1.52 12.79 20.86
CA THR A 66 0.99 13.95 21.59
C THR A 66 -0.08 14.67 20.75
N GLU A 67 -0.94 15.47 21.40
CA GLU A 67 -1.93 16.25 20.65
C GLU A 67 -1.29 17.34 19.79
N ASP A 68 -0.17 17.92 20.22
CA ASP A 68 0.54 18.95 19.45
C ASP A 68 1.14 18.35 18.17
N GLU A 69 1.78 17.18 18.26
CA GLU A 69 2.28 16.46 17.08
C GLU A 69 1.14 16.06 16.14
N PHE A 70 0.03 15.54 16.68
CA PHE A 70 -1.15 15.19 15.88
C PHE A 70 -1.73 16.43 15.17
N SER A 71 -1.92 17.52 15.91
CA SER A 71 -2.43 18.79 15.37
C SER A 71 -1.51 19.36 14.29
N ALA A 72 -0.18 19.27 14.48
CA ALA A 72 0.80 19.67 13.48
C ALA A 72 0.66 18.85 12.19
N GLN A 73 0.48 17.52 12.29
CA GLN A 73 0.27 16.66 11.11
C GLN A 73 -1.06 16.96 10.40
N VAL A 74 -2.16 17.12 11.14
CA VAL A 74 -3.46 17.50 10.56
C VAL A 74 -3.36 18.84 9.85
N SER A 75 -2.70 19.82 10.47
CA SER A 75 -2.49 21.15 9.89
C SER A 75 -1.64 21.10 8.63
N ALA A 76 -0.55 20.31 8.62
CA ALA A 76 0.29 20.10 7.44
C ALA A 76 -0.50 19.45 6.29
N LEU A 77 -1.33 18.43 6.60
CA LEU A 77 -2.16 17.77 5.60
C LEU A 77 -3.25 18.69 5.04
N ILE A 78 -3.87 19.54 5.88
CA ILE A 78 -4.83 20.54 5.42
C ILE A 78 -4.14 21.51 4.46
N LYS A 79 -2.97 22.05 4.82
CA LYS A 79 -2.20 22.95 3.94
C LYS A 79 -1.86 22.30 2.60
N LEU A 80 -1.42 21.04 2.62
CA LEU A 80 -1.14 20.28 1.40
C LEU A 80 -2.40 20.17 0.52
N LYS A 81 -3.56 19.90 1.11
CA LYS A 81 -4.84 19.80 0.37
C LYS A 81 -5.41 21.13 -0.09
N GLN A 82 -4.99 22.24 0.52
CA GLN A 82 -5.35 23.60 0.12
C GLN A 82 -4.43 24.17 -0.96
N THR A 83 -3.33 23.48 -1.27
CA THR A 83 -2.41 23.93 -2.31
C THR A 83 -3.10 23.79 -3.65
N ASP A 84 -3.12 24.88 -4.42
CA ASP A 84 -3.67 24.89 -5.77
C ASP A 84 -2.83 24.02 -6.71
N ASP A 85 -3.46 23.52 -7.77
CA ASP A 85 -2.78 22.74 -8.80
C ASP A 85 -1.66 23.60 -9.43
N ALA A 86 -0.45 23.04 -9.56
CA ALA A 86 0.71 23.80 -10.05
C ALA A 86 0.58 24.13 -11.54
N HIS A 87 -0.15 23.30 -12.29
CA HIS A 87 -0.43 23.49 -13.70
C HIS A 87 -1.75 22.82 -14.11
N LEU A 88 -2.30 23.25 -15.26
CA LEU A 88 -3.59 22.75 -15.78
C LEU A 88 -3.65 21.22 -15.92
N GLY A 89 -2.53 20.55 -16.21
CA GLY A 89 -2.47 19.09 -16.27
C GLY A 89 -2.89 18.39 -14.97
N GLU A 90 -2.50 18.91 -13.80
CA GLU A 90 -2.87 18.34 -12.50
C GLU A 90 -4.37 18.53 -12.23
N GLU A 91 -4.92 19.69 -12.58
CA GLU A 91 -6.35 19.96 -12.49
C GLU A 91 -7.15 19.01 -13.38
N VAL A 92 -6.70 18.81 -14.63
CA VAL A 92 -7.32 17.88 -15.57
C VAL A 92 -7.28 16.46 -15.02
N ASP A 93 -6.12 15.98 -14.57
CA ASP A 93 -5.98 14.64 -14.01
C ASP A 93 -6.87 14.43 -12.78
N ARG A 94 -6.92 15.43 -11.88
CA ARG A 94 -7.77 15.39 -10.68
C ARG A 94 -9.25 15.30 -11.03
N ASN A 95 -9.74 16.15 -11.92
CA ASN A 95 -11.15 16.15 -12.35
C ASN A 95 -11.48 14.91 -13.21
N TRP A 96 -10.58 14.48 -14.07
CA TRP A 96 -10.78 13.32 -14.93
C TRP A 96 -10.86 12.02 -14.12
N ASN A 97 -10.09 11.90 -13.04
CA ASN A 97 -10.22 10.78 -12.10
C ASN A 97 -11.64 10.69 -11.49
N GLU A 98 -12.30 11.80 -11.18
CA GLU A 98 -13.68 11.79 -10.68
C GLU A 98 -14.68 11.27 -11.73
N VAL A 99 -14.43 11.56 -13.01
CA VAL A 99 -15.25 11.07 -14.14
C VAL A 99 -15.00 9.58 -14.37
N LEU A 100 -13.73 9.17 -14.48
CA LEU A 100 -13.34 7.78 -14.71
C LEU A 100 -13.83 6.85 -13.61
N THR A 101 -13.76 7.29 -12.35
CA THR A 101 -14.23 6.53 -11.19
C THR A 101 -15.73 6.68 -10.95
N GLN A 102 -16.44 7.48 -11.76
CA GLN A 102 -17.87 7.77 -11.64
C GLN A 102 -18.28 8.27 -10.24
N GLN A 103 -17.36 8.93 -9.53
CA GLN A 103 -17.63 9.49 -8.20
C GLN A 103 -18.16 10.92 -8.30
N TYR A 104 -17.72 11.67 -9.31
CA TYR A 104 -18.18 13.05 -9.60
C TYR A 104 -18.09 14.00 -8.39
N VAL A 105 -17.12 13.81 -7.49
CA VAL A 105 -16.90 14.66 -6.32
C VAL A 105 -15.80 15.67 -6.62
N PHE A 106 -16.10 16.65 -7.46
CA PHE A 106 -15.11 17.64 -7.91
C PHE A 106 -14.61 18.55 -6.78
N ASP A 107 -15.38 18.70 -5.70
CA ASP A 107 -15.03 19.45 -4.49
C ASP A 107 -14.40 18.56 -3.39
N ARG A 108 -13.87 17.38 -3.74
CA ARG A 108 -13.33 16.39 -2.79
C ARG A 108 -12.35 16.99 -1.79
N LEU A 109 -11.38 17.78 -2.26
CA LEU A 109 -10.36 18.38 -1.38
C LEU A 109 -11.00 19.26 -0.30
N ALA A 110 -12.00 20.07 -0.67
CA ALA A 110 -12.73 20.91 0.28
C ALA A 110 -13.48 20.06 1.32
N ARG A 111 -14.15 18.98 0.90
CA ARG A 111 -14.85 18.05 1.81
C ARG A 111 -13.88 17.34 2.76
N GLU A 112 -12.74 16.89 2.24
CA GLU A 112 -11.71 16.24 3.04
C GLU A 112 -11.09 17.19 4.06
N ILE A 113 -10.88 18.47 3.71
CA ILE A 113 -10.42 19.51 4.65
C ILE A 113 -11.43 19.69 5.78
N VAL A 114 -12.73 19.76 5.48
CA VAL A 114 -13.78 19.85 6.51
C VAL A 114 -13.75 18.63 7.44
N ALA A 115 -13.63 17.43 6.87
CA ALA A 115 -13.51 16.20 7.66
C ALA A 115 -12.27 16.22 8.56
N LEU A 116 -11.11 16.65 8.05
CA LEU A 116 -9.86 16.74 8.79
C LEU A 116 -9.94 17.68 9.98
N LYS A 117 -10.65 18.82 9.86
CA LYS A 117 -10.86 19.76 10.99
C LYS A 117 -11.62 19.14 12.17
N SER A 118 -12.44 18.13 11.91
CA SER A 118 -13.18 17.38 12.94
C SER A 118 -12.49 16.09 13.40
N PHE A 119 -11.38 15.72 12.76
CA PHE A 119 -10.68 14.47 13.00
C PHE A 119 -9.88 14.54 14.30
N ARG A 120 -9.99 13.49 15.13
CA ARG A 120 -9.36 13.41 16.45
C ARG A 120 -8.31 12.31 16.46
N LYS A 121 -7.32 12.45 17.35
CA LYS A 121 -6.28 11.45 17.54
C LYS A 121 -6.84 10.07 17.89
N SER A 122 -7.91 10.00 18.70
CA SER A 122 -8.59 8.74 19.01
C SER A 122 -9.10 8.03 17.76
N HIS A 123 -9.70 8.76 16.81
CA HIS A 123 -10.17 8.17 15.55
C HIS A 123 -9.02 7.55 14.72
N LEU A 124 -7.83 8.14 14.77
CA LEU A 124 -6.65 7.58 14.10
C LEU A 124 -6.21 6.27 14.75
N LEU A 125 -6.13 6.24 16.08
CA LEU A 125 -5.76 5.04 16.83
C LEU A 125 -6.79 3.93 16.64
N ASP A 126 -8.08 4.24 16.78
CA ASP A 126 -9.18 3.29 16.60
C ASP A 126 -9.19 2.70 15.18
N TRP A 127 -8.98 3.54 14.17
CA TRP A 127 -8.83 3.08 12.79
C TRP A 127 -7.65 2.10 12.63
N PHE A 128 -6.49 2.42 13.21
CA PHE A 128 -5.31 1.57 13.09
C PHE A 128 -5.49 0.22 13.82
N LEU A 129 -6.08 0.24 15.02
CA LEU A 129 -6.40 -0.98 15.77
C LEU A 129 -7.46 -1.83 15.05
N GLY A 130 -8.47 -1.19 14.45
CA GLY A 130 -9.45 -1.87 13.62
C GLY A 130 -8.81 -2.53 12.38
N PHE A 131 -7.89 -1.83 11.72
CA PHE A 131 -7.12 -2.35 10.58
C PHE A 131 -6.25 -3.56 10.97
N ARG A 132 -5.70 -3.58 12.19
CA ARG A 132 -4.88 -4.67 12.73
C ARG A 132 -5.68 -5.76 13.46
N GLY A 133 -6.99 -5.58 13.61
CA GLY A 133 -7.85 -6.45 14.40
C GLY A 133 -8.08 -7.84 13.79
N LYS A 134 -8.86 -8.67 14.50
CA LYS A 134 -9.13 -10.07 14.12
C LYS A 134 -9.83 -10.22 12.75
N ASN A 135 -10.58 -9.21 12.32
CA ASN A 135 -11.32 -9.21 11.05
C ASN A 135 -10.54 -8.53 9.90
N LYS A 136 -9.21 -8.42 10.02
CA LYS A 136 -8.37 -7.79 9.00
C LYS A 136 -8.41 -8.58 7.68
N ARG A 137 -8.46 -7.84 6.57
CA ARG A 137 -8.32 -8.38 5.21
C ARG A 137 -6.94 -8.00 4.71
N VAL A 138 -6.07 -8.99 4.58
CA VAL A 138 -4.67 -8.78 4.19
C VAL A 138 -4.38 -9.61 2.95
N LEU A 139 -3.76 -8.97 1.96
CA LEU A 139 -3.16 -9.62 0.81
C LEU A 139 -1.69 -9.21 0.81
N SER A 140 -0.79 -10.18 0.99
CA SER A 140 0.64 -9.97 0.82
C SER A 140 1.06 -10.49 -0.55
N THR A 141 1.81 -9.70 -1.31
CA THR A 141 2.30 -10.06 -2.65
C THR A 141 3.81 -10.06 -2.63
N HIS A 142 4.41 -11.22 -2.86
CA HIS A 142 5.84 -11.44 -2.82
C HIS A 142 6.36 -11.57 -4.25
N VAL A 143 7.22 -10.65 -4.67
CA VAL A 143 7.93 -10.74 -5.94
C VAL A 143 9.34 -11.23 -5.65
N VAL A 144 9.60 -12.50 -5.97
CA VAL A 144 10.87 -13.16 -5.69
C VAL A 144 11.84 -12.92 -6.84
N GLY A 145 12.96 -12.27 -6.53
CA GLY A 145 14.07 -12.09 -7.45
C GLY A 145 15.06 -13.25 -7.39
N TYR A 146 16.04 -13.24 -8.29
CA TYR A 146 17.15 -14.22 -8.24
C TYR A 146 18.16 -13.85 -7.15
N GLY A 147 18.46 -14.79 -6.26
CA GLY A 147 19.44 -14.57 -5.20
C GLY A 147 19.65 -15.78 -4.30
N LYS A 148 20.84 -15.86 -3.69
CA LYS A 148 21.22 -16.93 -2.74
C LYS A 148 20.26 -17.03 -1.56
N GLN A 149 19.71 -15.90 -1.12
CA GLN A 149 18.76 -15.84 0.01
C GLN A 149 17.38 -16.44 -0.34
N GLU A 150 17.06 -16.54 -1.63
CA GLU A 150 15.84 -17.16 -2.15
C GLU A 150 16.06 -18.62 -2.57
N GLY A 151 17.16 -19.25 -2.11
CA GLY A 151 17.48 -20.65 -2.39
C GLY A 151 18.07 -20.93 -3.77
N ASN A 152 18.39 -19.90 -4.56
CA ASN A 152 19.04 -20.05 -5.86
C ASN A 152 20.56 -20.23 -5.66
N THR A 153 21.05 -21.47 -5.78
CA THR A 153 22.49 -21.74 -5.96
C THR A 153 22.87 -21.55 -7.42
N ASP A 154 24.01 -20.89 -7.66
CA ASP A 154 24.50 -20.46 -8.98
C ASP A 154 24.30 -21.52 -10.08
N PHE A 155 23.20 -21.42 -10.84
CA PHE A 155 23.03 -22.20 -12.05
C PHE A 155 23.95 -21.60 -13.10
N SER A 156 24.86 -22.41 -13.65
CA SER A 156 25.76 -22.02 -14.73
C SER A 156 24.99 -21.24 -15.79
N ARG A 157 25.48 -20.03 -16.12
CA ARG A 157 24.94 -19.16 -17.18
C ARG A 157 24.86 -19.95 -18.49
N THR A 158 23.73 -20.60 -18.72
CA THR A 158 23.34 -21.15 -20.02
C THR A 158 21.94 -20.66 -20.36
N TYR A 159 21.69 -19.37 -20.16
CA TYR A 159 20.70 -18.67 -20.94
C TYR A 159 21.48 -17.78 -21.91
N SER A 160 21.61 -18.27 -23.14
CA SER A 160 21.95 -17.44 -24.27
C SER A 160 21.00 -16.25 -24.26
N VAL A 161 21.54 -15.05 -24.00
CA VAL A 161 20.85 -13.79 -24.27
C VAL A 161 20.79 -13.66 -25.80
N GLN A 162 19.85 -14.38 -26.40
CA GLN A 162 19.42 -14.19 -27.77
C GLN A 162 17.91 -14.04 -27.75
N GLY A 163 17.47 -12.79 -27.69
CA GLY A 163 16.07 -12.43 -27.80
C GLY A 163 15.78 -11.11 -27.10
N THR A 164 15.63 -10.06 -27.89
CA THR A 164 14.99 -8.80 -27.45
C THR A 164 13.65 -9.13 -26.80
N PHE A 165 13.48 -8.77 -25.51
CA PHE A 165 12.23 -8.96 -24.74
C PHE A 165 11.07 -8.05 -25.21
N PHE A 166 11.23 -7.30 -26.30
CA PHE A 166 10.15 -6.52 -26.89
C PHE A 166 9.11 -7.46 -27.49
N GLY A 167 7.96 -7.60 -26.81
CA GLY A 167 6.76 -8.25 -27.35
C GLY A 167 6.41 -9.62 -26.79
N LYS A 168 7.17 -10.17 -25.83
CA LYS A 168 6.74 -11.38 -25.10
C LYS A 168 6.10 -10.99 -23.77
N THR A 169 4.86 -11.40 -23.56
CA THR A 169 4.17 -11.27 -22.28
C THR A 169 4.98 -12.02 -21.23
N ALA A 170 5.39 -11.35 -20.16
CA ALA A 170 6.10 -12.01 -19.06
C ALA A 170 5.18 -13.06 -18.43
N GLU A 171 5.60 -14.32 -18.46
CA GLU A 171 4.87 -15.41 -17.83
C GLU A 171 5.12 -15.38 -16.32
N LEU A 172 4.04 -15.40 -15.52
CA LEU A 172 4.13 -15.39 -14.07
C LEU A 172 4.25 -16.82 -13.54
N THR A 173 5.33 -17.10 -12.83
CA THR A 173 5.50 -18.36 -12.10
C THR A 173 5.06 -18.19 -10.65
N PHE A 174 3.99 -18.88 -10.25
CA PHE A 174 3.54 -18.89 -8.87
C PHE A 174 4.42 -19.83 -8.04
N LEU A 175 4.92 -19.33 -6.91
CA LEU A 175 5.71 -20.09 -5.96
C LEU A 175 4.81 -20.49 -4.77
N PRO A 176 4.95 -21.72 -4.24
CA PRO A 176 4.20 -22.14 -3.06
C PRO A 176 4.61 -21.29 -1.84
N SER A 177 3.68 -21.10 -0.89
CA SER A 177 4.02 -20.47 0.38
C SER A 177 5.09 -21.27 1.11
N SER A 178 6.08 -20.57 1.67
CA SER A 178 7.02 -21.19 2.60
C SER A 178 6.30 -21.70 3.85
N PRO A 179 6.81 -22.81 4.45
CA PRO A 179 6.32 -23.30 5.73
C PRO A 179 6.39 -22.27 6.86
N LEU A 180 7.28 -21.27 6.76
CA LEU A 180 7.45 -20.24 7.79
C LEU A 180 6.30 -19.24 7.86
N LEU A 181 5.68 -18.94 6.71
CA LEU A 181 4.50 -18.06 6.67
C LEU A 181 3.23 -18.82 7.08
N ASN A 182 3.13 -20.10 6.75
CA ASN A 182 1.96 -20.96 7.04
C ASN A 182 0.62 -20.29 6.67
N LEU A 183 0.61 -19.53 5.57
CA LEU A 183 -0.56 -18.83 5.04
C LEU A 183 -1.05 -19.52 3.76
N PRO A 184 -2.36 -19.47 3.46
CA PRO A 184 -2.88 -19.91 2.17
C PRO A 184 -2.19 -19.14 1.03
N SER A 185 -1.60 -19.85 0.07
CA SER A 185 -1.02 -19.25 -1.14
C SER A 185 -2.02 -19.25 -2.28
N VAL A 186 -2.06 -18.14 -3.02
CA VAL A 186 -2.86 -18.02 -4.23
C VAL A 186 -2.05 -18.56 -5.41
N MET A 187 -2.39 -19.75 -5.89
CA MET A 187 -1.72 -20.39 -7.04
C MET A 187 -2.45 -20.17 -8.37
N ASP A 188 -3.73 -19.80 -8.32
CA ASP A 188 -4.53 -19.39 -9.48
C ASP A 188 -5.39 -18.19 -9.09
N ILE A 189 -5.12 -17.04 -9.71
CA ILE A 189 -5.81 -15.77 -9.43
C ILE A 189 -7.31 -15.85 -9.82
N ARG A 190 -7.65 -16.56 -10.89
CA ARG A 190 -9.05 -16.67 -11.35
C ARG A 190 -9.84 -17.57 -10.41
N ALA A 191 -9.27 -18.71 -10.03
CA ALA A 191 -9.88 -19.59 -9.04
C ALA A 191 -10.07 -18.84 -7.71
N PHE A 192 -9.04 -18.15 -7.22
CA PHE A 192 -9.13 -17.39 -5.97
C PHE A 192 -10.20 -16.29 -6.02
N THR A 193 -10.17 -15.43 -7.05
CA THR A 193 -11.14 -14.32 -7.16
C THR A 193 -12.58 -14.80 -7.33
N SER A 194 -12.81 -15.96 -7.95
CA SER A 194 -14.16 -16.54 -8.07
C SER A 194 -14.81 -16.93 -6.74
N THR A 195 -14.01 -17.13 -5.69
CA THR A 195 -14.51 -17.47 -4.34
C THR A 195 -14.88 -16.24 -3.50
N LEU A 196 -14.51 -15.04 -3.95
CA LEU A 196 -14.65 -13.82 -3.18
C LEU A 196 -15.94 -13.08 -3.53
N ASN A 197 -16.56 -12.51 -2.50
CA ASN A 197 -17.68 -11.60 -2.68
C ASN A 197 -17.21 -10.28 -3.30
N VAL A 198 -17.89 -9.85 -4.36
CA VAL A 198 -17.68 -8.53 -4.98
C VAL A 198 -18.40 -7.48 -4.14
N LEU A 199 -17.66 -6.50 -3.64
CA LEU A 199 -18.25 -5.38 -2.90
C LEU A 199 -19.02 -4.46 -3.86
N PRO A 200 -20.11 -3.83 -3.39
CA PRO A 200 -20.91 -2.95 -4.23
C PRO A 200 -20.05 -1.78 -4.72
N TYR A 201 -20.15 -1.50 -6.01
CA TYR A 201 -19.53 -0.32 -6.59
C TYR A 201 -20.20 0.91 -5.99
N HIS A 202 -19.40 1.80 -5.37
CA HIS A 202 -19.89 3.06 -4.85
C HIS A 202 -20.24 3.98 -6.02
N LYS A 203 -21.48 3.88 -6.53
CA LYS A 203 -22.08 4.95 -7.32
C LYS A 203 -22.68 5.95 -6.35
N ILE A 204 -22.20 7.18 -6.38
CA ILE A 204 -22.95 8.30 -5.81
C ILE A 204 -24.12 8.53 -6.78
N LEU A 205 -25.24 7.85 -6.53
CA LEU A 205 -26.48 8.11 -7.23
C LEU A 205 -26.93 9.52 -6.83
N LYS A 206 -27.09 10.40 -7.83
CA LYS A 206 -27.72 11.71 -7.65
C LYS A 206 -29.21 11.55 -7.39
#